data_AF-A0A542UJW1-F1
#
_entry.id   AF-A0A542UJW1-F1
#
_cell.length_a   1.000
_cell.length_b   1.000
_cell.length_c   1.000
_cell.angle_alpha   90.00
_cell.angle_beta   90.00
_cell.angle_gamma   90.00
#
_symmetry.space_group_name_H-M   'P 1'
#
loop_
_entity.id
_entity.type
_entity.pdbx_description
1 polymer ?
#
loop_
_entity_poly.entity_id
_entity_poly.type
_entity_poly.pdbx_seq_one_letter_code
_entity_poly.pdbx_strand_id
1 'polypeptide(L)'
;MPALRTAIAWPNDKTYLFFDDDTYTRYDTVTGTLEQQGLSVPAQWTGLAGSPGAFVWWGAGKAYAFTGGTYVRYDEPGDRADPDYLPPNPPFTVAGNWTGLPADWQSGFDTAVNWGTGKLYFFKGDGYLRYDITADRADDGYPRPIAGNWNGLFAQDLTAALYSGGRYAYFFRGDDYQRYDVDADAVDDNGTLATLRFEPVPGGGVRPARLLTPQQANQLTTDLITRGILTLQGGAAPAVGQNVAVQPPTLGPVRYTNALNPAAGFFDNVDQRMLIALHRLTRWIDSSVPDVTELRHLGIGHGNGPPNDCHNQGRALDLSGIVGTLDGTPFTKSILQDWGKLPPRTGSTVRIDPSVDALAYQLFSTAYRFATHECEANGIGTGNKWPMPPLGDSGFVIYPDYSGDPGLRQAHQNHIHLQVGRTRV
;
A
#
# COMPACT_ATOMS: atom_id res chain seq x y z
N MET A 1 -6.62 -1.76 34.67
CA MET A 1 -6.08 -2.58 33.57
C MET A 1 -5.03 -1.73 32.86
N PRO A 2 -4.04 -2.34 32.21
CA PRO A 2 -3.09 -1.60 31.38
C PRO A 2 -3.83 -0.78 30.34
N ALA A 3 -3.40 0.47 30.11
CA ALA A 3 -4.00 1.35 29.11
C ALA A 3 -3.43 1.05 27.73
N LEU A 4 -4.27 1.07 26.70
CA LEU A 4 -3.80 0.92 25.32
C LEU A 4 -2.84 2.06 24.95
N ARG A 5 -1.77 1.75 24.21
CA ARG A 5 -0.81 2.73 23.67
C ARG A 5 -0.84 2.82 22.16
N THR A 6 -0.91 1.71 21.45
CA THR A 6 -0.97 1.67 19.98
C THR A 6 -1.46 0.31 19.51
N ALA A 7 -1.81 0.22 18.23
CA ALA A 7 -2.16 -1.02 17.56
C ALA A 7 -1.38 -1.15 16.25
N ILE A 8 -1.21 -2.38 15.74
CA ILE A 8 -0.66 -2.61 14.41
C ILE A 8 -1.21 -3.90 13.80
N ALA A 9 -1.49 -3.86 12.50
CA ALA A 9 -1.73 -5.04 11.69
C ALA A 9 -0.42 -5.46 11.04
N TRP A 10 -0.13 -6.75 11.00
CA TRP A 10 1.15 -7.26 10.53
C TRP A 10 0.98 -8.25 9.36
N PRO A 11 1.93 -8.34 8.41
CA PRO A 11 1.80 -9.19 7.22
C PRO A 11 1.74 -10.71 7.47
N ASN A 12 1.86 -11.15 8.73
CA ASN A 12 1.67 -12.53 9.17
C ASN A 12 0.21 -12.86 9.55
N ASP A 13 -0.74 -12.03 9.13
CA ASP A 13 -2.17 -12.14 9.43
C ASP A 13 -2.49 -12.02 10.92
N LYS A 14 -1.68 -11.28 11.68
CA LYS A 14 -1.91 -10.98 13.09
C LYS A 14 -2.11 -9.48 13.34
N THR A 15 -2.87 -9.22 14.39
CA THR A 15 -3.13 -7.88 14.91
C THR A 15 -2.61 -7.81 16.33
N TYR A 16 -1.95 -6.71 16.68
CA TYR A 16 -1.33 -6.51 17.99
C TYR A 16 -1.84 -5.23 18.63
N LEU A 17 -2.23 -5.31 19.90
CA LEU A 17 -2.56 -4.18 20.77
C LEU A 17 -1.48 -4.06 21.83
N PHE A 18 -0.80 -2.92 21.91
CA PHE A 18 0.31 -2.67 22.84
C PHE A 18 -0.17 -1.79 23.99
N PHE A 19 0.25 -2.10 25.21
CA PHE A 19 -0.23 -1.47 26.44
C PHE A 19 0.88 -0.74 27.19
N ASP A 20 0.49 0.11 28.12
CA ASP A 20 1.39 0.99 28.86
C ASP A 20 2.28 0.33 29.91
N ASP A 21 2.01 -0.93 30.23
CA ASP A 21 2.83 -1.80 31.07
C ASP A 21 3.86 -2.62 30.27
N ASP A 22 4.15 -2.20 29.04
CA ASP A 22 5.07 -2.86 28.10
C ASP A 22 4.69 -4.31 27.75
N THR A 23 3.39 -4.61 27.83
CA THR A 23 2.82 -5.85 27.31
C THR A 23 2.02 -5.63 26.04
N TYR A 24 1.72 -6.71 25.32
CA TYR A 24 0.84 -6.69 24.17
C TYR A 24 -0.12 -7.90 24.15
N THR A 25 -1.21 -7.72 23.42
CA THR A 25 -2.21 -8.74 23.11
C THR A 25 -2.18 -9.02 21.60
N ARG A 26 -2.25 -10.30 21.22
CA ARG A 26 -2.22 -10.76 19.82
C ARG A 26 -3.54 -11.42 19.44
N TYR A 27 -4.07 -11.01 18.30
CA TYR A 27 -5.24 -11.58 17.66
C TYR A 27 -4.88 -12.23 16.33
N ASP A 28 -5.58 -13.30 16.00
CA ASP A 28 -5.66 -13.81 14.64
C ASP A 28 -6.56 -12.90 13.82
N THR A 29 -6.02 -12.26 12.79
CA THR A 29 -6.76 -11.30 11.96
C THR A 29 -7.76 -12.01 11.05
N VAL A 30 -7.48 -13.26 10.66
CA VAL A 30 -8.33 -14.02 9.74
C VAL A 30 -9.65 -14.42 10.38
N THR A 31 -9.62 -14.72 11.67
CA THR A 31 -10.78 -15.18 12.44
C THR A 31 -11.30 -14.13 13.42
N GLY A 32 -10.54 -13.05 13.66
CA GLY A 32 -10.83 -12.07 14.70
C GLY A 32 -10.61 -12.55 16.13
N THR A 33 -10.04 -13.75 16.31
CA THR A 33 -9.96 -14.43 17.61
C THR A 33 -8.74 -13.96 18.41
N LEU A 34 -8.94 -13.74 19.70
CA LEU A 34 -7.85 -13.51 20.65
C LEU A 34 -6.98 -14.77 20.78
N GLU A 35 -5.67 -14.66 20.55
CA GLU A 35 -4.74 -15.78 20.67
C GLU A 35 -3.93 -15.76 21.95
N GLN A 36 -3.33 -14.61 22.28
CA GLN A 36 -2.39 -14.45 23.39
C GLN A 36 -2.51 -13.06 23.99
N GLN A 37 -2.27 -12.93 25.30
CA GLN A 37 -2.35 -11.67 26.04
C GLN A 37 -1.26 -11.58 27.10
N GLY A 38 -0.87 -10.37 27.48
CA GLY A 38 0.14 -10.13 28.51
C GLY A 38 1.56 -10.52 28.09
N LEU A 39 1.85 -10.52 26.80
CA LEU A 39 3.18 -10.85 26.27
C LEU A 39 4.11 -9.64 26.39
N SER A 40 5.33 -9.83 26.85
CA SER A 40 6.30 -8.73 26.99
C SER A 40 6.75 -8.20 25.63
N VAL A 41 6.68 -6.87 25.45
CA VAL A 41 7.18 -6.20 24.24
C VAL A 41 8.69 -6.33 24.12
N PRO A 42 9.52 -5.97 25.11
CA PRO A 42 10.98 -6.10 24.99
C PRO A 42 11.47 -7.54 24.77
N ALA A 43 10.72 -8.54 25.24
CA ALA A 43 11.08 -9.95 25.09
C ALA A 43 10.69 -10.55 23.74
N GLN A 44 9.74 -9.96 23.00
CA GLN A 44 9.21 -10.51 21.75
C GLN A 44 9.50 -9.62 20.54
N TRP A 45 9.59 -8.31 20.73
CA TRP A 45 9.88 -7.33 19.69
C TRP A 45 11.33 -6.86 19.86
N THR A 46 12.27 -7.71 19.42
CA THR A 46 13.71 -7.51 19.62
C THR A 46 14.14 -6.10 19.25
N GLY A 47 14.72 -5.36 20.21
CA GLY A 47 15.21 -4.00 20.02
C GLY A 47 14.20 -2.89 20.32
N LEU A 48 12.93 -3.21 20.62
CA LEU A 48 12.02 -2.25 21.25
C LEU A 48 12.23 -2.26 22.77
N ALA A 49 12.44 -1.08 23.36
CA ALA A 49 12.64 -0.94 24.80
C ALA A 49 11.36 -1.08 25.63
N GLY A 50 10.20 -0.97 24.98
CA GLY A 50 8.86 -1.00 25.57
C GLY A 50 7.81 -0.76 24.49
N SER A 51 6.56 -0.59 24.89
CA SER A 51 5.47 -0.27 23.98
C SER A 51 5.65 1.14 23.39
N PRO A 52 5.73 1.29 22.05
CA PRO A 52 5.82 2.60 21.43
C PRO A 52 4.53 3.41 21.58
N GLY A 53 4.63 4.73 21.43
CA GLY A 53 3.47 5.63 21.40
C GLY A 53 2.70 5.53 20.10
N ALA A 54 3.39 5.39 18.96
CA ALA A 54 2.77 5.06 17.69
C ALA A 54 3.58 3.98 16.99
N PHE A 55 2.93 3.03 16.32
CA PHE A 55 3.60 1.99 15.56
C PHE A 55 2.90 1.75 14.23
N VAL A 56 3.62 1.95 13.12
CA VAL A 56 3.05 1.81 11.78
C VAL A 56 3.89 0.90 10.91
N TRP A 57 3.24 -0.04 10.23
CA TRP A 57 3.86 -0.82 9.17
C TRP A 57 3.92 0.04 7.91
N TRP A 58 5.13 0.39 7.50
CA TRP A 58 5.37 1.23 6.34
C TRP A 58 5.13 0.47 5.04
N GLY A 59 5.47 -0.82 5.03
CA GLY A 59 5.56 -1.62 3.83
C GLY A 59 6.99 -1.98 3.48
N ALA A 60 7.16 -2.83 2.47
CA ALA A 60 8.46 -3.29 1.97
C ALA A 60 9.37 -3.86 3.08
N GLY A 61 8.78 -4.58 4.03
CA GLY A 61 9.51 -5.24 5.12
C GLY A 61 9.93 -4.30 6.25
N LYS A 62 9.39 -3.07 6.33
CA LYS A 62 9.74 -2.11 7.37
C LYS A 62 8.52 -1.60 8.12
N ALA A 63 8.73 -1.31 9.41
CA ALA A 63 7.81 -0.61 10.28
C ALA A 63 8.56 0.44 11.12
N TYR A 64 7.85 1.40 11.69
CA TYR A 64 8.43 2.49 12.47
C TYR A 64 7.71 2.63 13.81
N ALA A 65 8.46 2.44 14.89
CA ALA A 65 7.99 2.55 16.27
C ALA A 65 8.45 3.89 16.85
N PHE A 66 7.51 4.78 17.17
CA PHE A 66 7.77 6.14 17.64
C PHE A 66 7.60 6.25 19.15
N THR A 67 8.52 6.96 19.79
CA THR A 67 8.47 7.31 21.21
C THR A 67 8.82 8.78 21.35
N GLY A 68 7.79 9.61 21.55
CA GLY A 68 7.94 11.07 21.48
C GLY A 68 8.52 11.50 20.13
N GLY A 69 9.50 12.39 20.14
CA GLY A 69 10.16 12.90 18.93
C GLY A 69 11.23 11.98 18.35
N THR A 70 11.32 10.72 18.79
CA THR A 70 12.30 9.73 18.30
C THR A 70 11.63 8.48 17.77
N TYR A 71 12.34 7.68 16.98
CA TYR A 71 11.81 6.44 16.46
C TYR A 71 12.88 5.38 16.20
N VAL A 72 12.43 4.13 16.19
CA VAL A 72 13.20 2.96 15.78
C VAL A 72 12.56 2.37 14.52
N ARG A 73 13.39 2.01 13.54
CA ARG A 73 12.93 1.26 12.36
C ARG A 73 13.03 -0.23 12.65
N TYR A 74 11.94 -0.95 12.40
CA TYR A 74 11.83 -2.39 12.61
C TYR A 74 11.91 -3.13 11.28
N ASP A 75 12.76 -4.16 11.23
CA ASP A 75 12.92 -5.10 10.13
C ASP A 75 11.92 -6.23 10.28
N GLU A 76 10.84 -6.21 9.51
CA GLU A 76 9.78 -7.22 9.58
C GLU A 76 10.31 -8.63 9.24
N PRO A 77 11.06 -8.86 8.15
CA PRO A 77 11.62 -10.20 7.87
C PRO A 77 12.63 -10.68 8.91
N GLY A 78 13.37 -9.75 9.54
CA GLY A 78 14.38 -10.05 10.55
C GLY A 78 13.83 -10.14 11.97
N ASP A 79 12.56 -9.80 12.18
CA ASP A 79 11.86 -9.74 13.47
C ASP A 79 12.65 -9.00 14.56
N ARG A 80 13.22 -7.84 14.18
CA ARG A 80 14.03 -7.01 15.07
C ARG A 80 14.14 -5.58 14.59
N ALA A 81 14.41 -4.65 15.50
CA ALA A 81 14.88 -3.32 15.15
C ALA A 81 16.18 -3.37 14.32
N ASP A 82 16.28 -2.48 13.34
CA ASP A 82 17.52 -2.27 12.58
C ASP A 82 18.62 -1.77 13.53
N PRO A 83 19.83 -2.37 13.53
CA PRO A 83 20.89 -2.03 14.50
C PRO A 83 21.30 -0.56 14.54
N ASP A 84 21.22 0.15 13.40
CA ASP A 84 21.57 1.57 13.32
C ASP A 84 20.68 2.44 14.23
N TYR A 85 19.46 1.99 14.54
CA TYR A 85 18.47 2.70 15.36
C TYR A 85 18.58 2.39 16.85
N LEU A 86 19.52 1.53 17.25
CA LEU A 86 19.69 1.08 18.63
C LEU A 86 20.92 1.70 19.31
N PRO A 87 20.91 1.83 20.65
CA PRO A 87 22.11 2.19 21.40
C PRO A 87 23.30 1.27 21.05
N PRO A 88 24.54 1.79 21.03
CA PRO A 88 24.95 3.13 21.47
C PRO A 88 24.79 4.24 20.41
N ASN A 89 24.14 3.98 19.27
CA ASN A 89 23.93 5.01 18.24
C ASN A 89 23.01 6.12 18.77
N PRO A 90 23.20 7.39 18.32
CA PRO A 90 22.26 8.46 18.65
C PRO A 90 20.83 8.13 18.20
N PRO A 91 19.79 8.46 19.00
CA PRO A 91 18.41 8.25 18.58
C PRO A 91 18.09 8.98 17.28
N PHE A 92 17.40 8.31 16.35
CA PHE A 92 16.85 8.96 15.17
C PHE A 92 15.65 9.82 15.56
N THR A 93 15.68 11.10 15.15
CA THR A 93 14.64 12.08 15.49
C THR A 93 13.65 12.21 14.36
N VAL A 94 12.37 12.39 14.70
CA VAL A 94 11.32 12.73 13.73
C VAL A 94 11.68 14.04 13.01
N ALA A 95 12.10 15.05 13.79
CA ALA A 95 12.65 16.29 13.27
C ALA A 95 13.81 16.02 12.30
N GLY A 96 13.65 16.45 11.05
CA GLY A 96 14.67 16.40 10.01
C GLY A 96 14.77 15.08 9.24
N ASN A 97 14.16 13.99 9.72
CA ASN A 97 14.13 12.71 8.98
C ASN A 97 12.76 12.39 8.36
N TRP A 98 11.70 13.06 8.82
CA TRP A 98 10.36 12.95 8.25
C TRP A 98 10.00 14.27 7.57
N THR A 99 10.00 14.27 6.24
CA THR A 99 9.94 15.50 5.44
C THR A 99 8.52 16.09 5.41
N GLY A 100 8.42 17.41 5.38
CA GLY A 100 7.13 18.12 5.26
C GLY A 100 6.32 18.21 6.56
N LEU A 101 6.85 17.74 7.69
CA LEU A 101 6.17 17.86 8.98
C LEU A 101 6.25 19.29 9.55
N PRO A 102 5.14 19.89 10.00
CA PRO A 102 5.17 21.11 10.81
C PRO A 102 5.95 20.92 12.12
N ALA A 103 6.50 21.99 12.67
CA ALA A 103 7.33 21.94 13.88
C ALA A 103 6.65 21.20 15.05
N ASP A 104 5.38 21.50 15.31
CA ASP A 104 4.62 20.88 16.41
C ASP A 104 4.38 19.38 16.21
N TRP A 105 4.50 18.85 14.99
CA TRP A 105 4.35 17.43 14.68
C TRP A 105 5.67 16.66 14.74
N GLN A 106 6.80 17.35 14.87
CA GLN A 106 8.13 16.73 14.97
C GLN A 106 8.43 16.20 16.37
N SER A 107 7.58 16.47 17.36
CA SER A 107 7.73 15.98 18.74
C SER A 107 7.08 14.61 18.98
N GLY A 108 6.50 13.99 17.96
CA GLY A 108 5.81 12.70 18.03
C GLY A 108 4.32 12.78 17.69
N PHE A 109 3.70 11.60 17.67
CA PHE A 109 2.32 11.33 17.26
C PHE A 109 1.61 10.50 18.33
N ASP A 110 0.29 10.62 18.43
CA ASP A 110 -0.52 9.82 19.35
C ASP A 110 -0.75 8.41 18.79
N THR A 111 -0.98 8.30 17.48
CA THR A 111 -1.03 7.01 16.79
C THR A 111 -0.80 7.17 15.28
N ALA A 112 -0.66 6.05 14.57
CA ALA A 112 -0.47 6.02 13.13
C ALA A 112 -1.08 4.76 12.50
N VAL A 113 -1.51 4.87 11.25
CA VAL A 113 -2.03 3.74 10.47
C VAL A 113 -1.60 3.84 9.01
N ASN A 114 -1.28 2.71 8.40
CA ASN A 114 -1.13 2.60 6.96
C ASN A 114 -2.50 2.31 6.35
N TRP A 115 -2.99 3.19 5.49
CA TRP A 115 -4.34 3.07 4.94
C TRP A 115 -4.44 2.14 3.71
N GLY A 116 -3.33 1.50 3.31
CA GLY A 116 -3.29 0.63 2.13
C GLY A 116 -3.48 1.38 0.81
N THR A 117 -3.25 2.69 0.81
CA THR A 117 -3.42 3.61 -0.34
C THR A 117 -2.10 4.28 -0.73
N GLY A 118 -0.96 3.77 -0.23
CA GLY A 118 0.33 4.47 -0.36
C GLY A 118 0.49 5.66 0.57
N LYS A 119 -0.45 5.85 1.49
CA LYS A 119 -0.47 6.93 2.48
C LYS A 119 -0.45 6.36 3.90
N LEU A 120 0.39 6.98 4.74
CA LEU A 120 0.33 6.83 6.19
C LEU A 120 -0.47 7.99 6.78
N TYR A 121 -1.26 7.69 7.80
CA TYR A 121 -2.02 8.69 8.54
C TYR A 121 -1.51 8.70 9.97
N PHE A 122 -1.01 9.85 10.39
CA PHE A 122 -0.56 10.11 11.76
C PHE A 122 -1.61 10.98 12.46
N PHE A 123 -1.91 10.70 13.71
CA PHE A 123 -2.88 11.45 14.50
C PHE A 123 -2.20 12.10 15.70
N LYS A 124 -2.63 13.31 16.04
CA LYS A 124 -2.13 14.06 17.20
C LYS A 124 -3.16 15.09 17.66
N GLY A 125 -3.60 14.99 18.92
CA GLY A 125 -4.64 15.86 19.47
C GLY A 125 -5.90 15.78 18.62
N ASP A 126 -6.38 16.92 18.14
CA ASP A 126 -7.55 17.06 17.26
C ASP A 126 -7.22 17.00 15.75
N GLY A 127 -5.95 16.80 15.40
CA GLY A 127 -5.45 16.81 14.03
C GLY A 127 -4.99 15.45 13.53
N TYR A 128 -4.93 15.33 12.20
CA TYR A 128 -4.27 14.23 11.50
C TYR A 128 -3.41 14.76 10.35
N LEU A 129 -2.33 14.04 10.07
CA LEU A 129 -1.38 14.31 8.99
C LEU A 129 -1.36 13.12 8.04
N ARG A 130 -1.40 13.39 6.73
CA ARG A 130 -1.24 12.38 5.70
C ARG A 130 0.16 12.45 5.11
N TYR A 131 0.88 11.34 5.13
CA TYR A 131 2.25 11.19 4.64
C TYR A 131 2.28 10.30 3.41
N ASP A 132 2.86 10.80 2.32
CA ASP A 132 3.00 10.08 1.06
C ASP A 132 4.27 9.24 1.06
N ILE A 133 4.11 7.92 0.96
CA ILE A 133 5.21 6.94 0.94
C ILE A 133 6.06 7.08 -0.34
N THR A 134 5.44 7.45 -1.46
CA THR A 134 6.11 7.64 -2.77
C THR A 134 6.99 8.87 -2.75
N ALA A 135 6.43 10.00 -2.29
CA ALA A 135 7.11 11.28 -2.24
C ALA A 135 8.03 11.43 -1.02
N ASP A 136 7.90 10.52 -0.05
CA ASP A 136 8.59 10.52 1.24
C ASP A 136 8.47 11.87 1.96
N ARG A 137 7.23 12.38 2.04
CA ARG A 137 6.90 13.64 2.72
C ARG A 137 5.43 13.70 3.10
N ALA A 138 5.10 14.58 4.05
CA ALA A 138 3.72 14.98 4.27
C ALA A 138 3.13 15.69 3.05
N ASP A 139 1.85 15.41 2.79
CA ASP A 139 1.07 16.07 1.76
C ASP A 139 0.86 17.54 2.09
N ASP A 140 0.81 18.39 1.04
CA ASP A 140 0.50 19.80 1.20
C ASP A 140 -0.93 20.00 1.75
N GLY A 141 -1.09 21.00 2.62
CA GLY A 141 -2.39 21.29 3.26
C GLY A 141 -2.74 20.38 4.45
N TYR A 142 -1.76 19.62 4.96
CA TYR A 142 -1.84 18.90 6.23
C TYR A 142 -0.96 19.56 7.30
N PRO A 143 -1.28 19.38 8.60
CA PRO A 143 -2.36 18.58 9.17
C PRO A 143 -3.75 19.18 8.93
N ARG A 144 -4.78 18.34 9.06
CA ARG A 144 -6.20 18.72 9.02
C ARG A 144 -6.92 18.26 10.30
N PRO A 145 -8.05 18.89 10.68
CA PRO A 145 -8.84 18.43 11.81
C PRO A 145 -9.39 17.02 11.57
N ILE A 146 -9.42 16.16 12.60
CA ILE A 146 -10.08 14.86 12.52
C ILE A 146 -11.59 15.09 12.32
N ALA A 147 -12.16 16.00 13.12
CA ALA A 147 -13.55 16.41 13.00
C ALA A 147 -13.90 16.89 11.58
N GLY A 148 -14.92 16.28 10.98
CA GLY A 148 -15.40 16.63 9.65
C GLY A 148 -14.59 16.06 8.47
N ASN A 149 -13.45 15.44 8.70
CA ASN A 149 -12.67 14.72 7.67
C ASN A 149 -12.73 13.20 7.81
N TRP A 150 -13.17 12.69 8.97
CA TRP A 150 -13.42 11.28 9.24
C TRP A 150 -14.84 11.12 9.76
N ASN A 151 -15.75 10.57 8.95
CA ASN A 151 -17.18 10.66 9.23
C ASN A 151 -17.57 9.84 10.47
N GLY A 152 -18.05 10.55 11.50
CA GLY A 152 -18.46 9.95 12.77
C GLY A 152 -17.32 9.55 13.72
N LEU A 153 -16.06 9.73 13.31
CA LEU A 153 -14.89 9.39 14.13
C LEU A 153 -14.74 10.33 15.33
N PHE A 154 -14.13 9.85 16.41
CA PHE A 154 -13.71 10.68 17.54
C PHE A 154 -12.94 11.90 17.03
N ALA A 155 -13.33 13.08 17.52
CA ALA A 155 -12.78 14.34 17.02
C ALA A 155 -11.33 14.61 17.43
N GLN A 156 -10.79 13.87 18.43
CA GLN A 156 -9.47 14.11 19.00
C GLN A 156 -9.00 12.94 19.89
N ASP A 157 -7.71 12.97 20.24
CA ASP A 157 -7.02 12.12 21.22
C ASP A 157 -7.10 10.62 20.91
N LEU A 158 -6.92 10.24 19.64
CA LEU A 158 -6.88 8.84 19.26
C LEU A 158 -5.65 8.16 19.88
N THR A 159 -5.90 7.13 20.68
CA THR A 159 -4.88 6.31 21.33
C THR A 159 -4.30 5.27 20.39
N ALA A 160 -5.11 4.69 19.51
CA ALA A 160 -4.63 3.73 18.53
C ALA A 160 -5.46 3.78 17.24
N ALA A 161 -4.85 3.43 16.11
CA ALA A 161 -5.52 3.22 14.84
C ALA A 161 -5.03 1.90 14.22
N LEU A 162 -5.95 1.14 13.65
CA LEU A 162 -5.67 -0.18 13.10
C LEU A 162 -6.43 -0.37 11.78
N TYR A 163 -5.71 -0.78 10.75
CA TYR A 163 -6.30 -1.24 9.50
C TYR A 163 -5.58 -2.48 8.99
N SER A 164 -6.36 -3.56 8.80
CA SER A 164 -5.83 -4.89 8.41
C SER A 164 -6.06 -5.23 6.94
N GLY A 165 -6.48 -4.26 6.12
CA GLY A 165 -6.71 -4.45 4.68
C GLY A 165 -8.07 -5.01 4.28
N GLY A 166 -9.02 -5.09 5.22
CA GLY A 166 -10.40 -5.53 5.00
C GLY A 166 -11.38 -4.38 4.76
N ARG A 167 -12.66 -4.62 5.10
CA ARG A 167 -13.72 -3.60 5.10
C ARG A 167 -13.61 -2.64 6.26
N TYR A 168 -13.17 -3.10 7.41
CA TYR A 168 -13.21 -2.31 8.64
C TYR A 168 -11.83 -1.89 9.12
N ALA A 169 -11.72 -0.64 9.56
CA ALA A 169 -10.65 -0.14 10.40
C ALA A 169 -11.17 0.09 11.83
N TYR A 170 -10.28 0.17 12.81
CA TYR A 170 -10.61 0.38 14.21
C TYR A 170 -9.80 1.53 14.76
N PHE A 171 -10.47 2.45 15.44
CA PHE A 171 -9.86 3.59 16.10
C PHE A 171 -10.22 3.56 17.58
N PHE A 172 -9.25 3.90 18.43
CA PHE A 172 -9.37 3.76 19.87
C PHE A 172 -9.12 5.09 20.55
N ARG A 173 -9.84 5.34 21.64
CA ARG A 173 -9.64 6.48 22.54
C ARG A 173 -9.77 5.99 23.97
N GLY A 174 -8.64 5.81 24.64
CA GLY A 174 -8.60 5.10 25.92
C GLY A 174 -9.16 3.68 25.78
N ASP A 175 -10.17 3.37 26.58
CA ASP A 175 -10.84 2.06 26.57
C ASP A 175 -11.99 1.98 25.55
N ASP A 176 -12.36 3.07 24.88
CA ASP A 176 -13.41 3.08 23.87
C ASP A 176 -12.82 2.82 22.47
N TYR A 177 -13.62 2.20 21.60
CA TYR A 177 -13.29 2.04 20.18
C TYR A 177 -14.46 2.42 19.28
N GLN A 178 -14.12 2.82 18.06
CA GLN A 178 -15.04 2.96 16.94
C GLN A 178 -14.56 2.09 15.78
N ARG A 179 -15.49 1.37 15.16
CA ARG A 179 -15.28 0.66 13.90
C ARG A 179 -15.65 1.60 12.76
N TYR A 180 -14.73 1.72 11.81
CA TYR A 180 -14.89 2.53 10.62
C TYR A 180 -15.09 1.60 9.42
N ASP A 181 -16.23 1.67 8.76
CA ASP A 181 -16.47 1.02 7.48
C ASP A 181 -15.75 1.82 6.39
N VAL A 182 -14.66 1.27 5.87
CA VAL A 182 -13.82 1.89 4.84
C VAL A 182 -14.56 2.02 3.51
N ASP A 183 -15.56 1.16 3.24
CA ASP A 183 -16.33 1.24 2.00
C ASP A 183 -17.43 2.30 2.09
N ALA A 184 -18.07 2.42 3.25
CA ALA A 184 -19.07 3.45 3.50
C ALA A 184 -18.45 4.81 3.88
N ASP A 185 -17.14 4.85 4.10
CA ASP A 185 -16.38 6.00 4.60
C ASP A 185 -17.04 6.60 5.85
N ALA A 186 -17.37 5.77 6.84
CA ALA A 186 -18.02 6.23 8.07
C ALA A 186 -17.85 5.25 9.24
N VAL A 187 -17.93 5.78 10.46
CA VAL A 187 -18.12 4.95 11.66
C VAL A 187 -19.47 4.26 11.62
N ASP A 188 -19.48 2.94 11.81
CA ASP A 188 -20.70 2.11 11.77
C ASP A 188 -20.97 1.37 13.09
N ASP A 189 -19.96 1.24 13.95
CA ASP A 189 -20.08 0.56 15.25
C ASP A 189 -19.12 1.17 16.28
N ASN A 190 -19.39 0.95 17.56
CA ASN A 190 -18.56 1.40 18.67
C ASN A 190 -18.72 0.49 19.91
N GLY A 191 -17.75 0.55 20.80
CA GLY A 191 -17.82 -0.17 22.05
C GLY A 191 -16.60 0.08 22.92
N THR A 192 -16.30 -0.86 23.80
CA THR A 192 -15.13 -0.79 24.70
C THR A 192 -14.15 -1.91 24.38
N LEU A 193 -12.90 -1.79 24.82
CA LEU A 193 -11.88 -2.84 24.69
C LEU A 193 -12.35 -4.18 25.30
N ALA A 194 -13.15 -4.14 26.37
CA ALA A 194 -13.71 -5.35 26.98
C ALA A 194 -14.68 -6.11 26.06
N THR A 195 -15.38 -5.40 25.17
CA THR A 195 -16.35 -5.96 24.22
C THR A 195 -15.80 -6.08 22.81
N LEU A 196 -14.54 -5.66 22.56
CA LEU A 196 -13.93 -5.64 21.24
C LEU A 196 -13.96 -7.03 20.59
N ARG A 197 -14.47 -7.07 19.36
CA ARG A 197 -14.39 -8.22 18.46
C ARG A 197 -13.96 -7.70 17.11
N PHE A 198 -12.83 -8.20 16.61
CA PHE A 198 -12.41 -7.85 15.26
C PHE A 198 -13.22 -8.68 14.26
N GLU A 199 -13.78 -7.99 13.27
CA GLU A 199 -14.36 -8.63 12.10
C GLU A 199 -13.27 -9.40 11.32
N PRO A 200 -13.53 -10.66 10.93
CA PRO A 200 -12.65 -11.45 10.10
C PRO A 200 -12.19 -10.72 8.82
N VAL A 201 -10.90 -10.81 8.49
CA VAL A 201 -10.34 -10.30 7.23
C VAL A 201 -9.65 -11.45 6.49
N PRO A 202 -9.88 -11.65 5.18
CA PRO A 202 -9.12 -12.64 4.43
C PRO A 202 -7.61 -12.51 4.64
N GLY A 203 -6.91 -13.64 4.76
CA GLY A 203 -5.47 -13.64 4.93
C GLY A 203 -4.77 -12.91 3.77
N GLY A 204 -3.69 -12.19 4.09
CA GLY A 204 -2.93 -11.38 3.13
C GLY A 204 -3.45 -9.96 2.94
N GLY A 205 -4.37 -9.47 3.78
CA GLY A 205 -4.98 -8.14 3.67
C GLY A 205 -3.98 -6.99 3.51
N VAL A 206 -2.90 -6.98 4.31
CA VAL A 206 -1.79 -6.00 4.21
C VAL A 206 -0.54 -6.56 3.52
N ARG A 207 -0.53 -7.84 3.14
CA ARG A 207 0.63 -8.49 2.52
C ARG A 207 0.72 -8.08 1.04
N PRO A 208 1.90 -7.71 0.52
CA PRO A 208 2.07 -7.39 -0.90
C PRO A 208 1.64 -8.54 -1.82
N ALA A 209 1.04 -8.20 -2.97
CA ALA A 209 0.45 -9.15 -3.91
C ALA A 209 1.43 -10.22 -4.40
N ARG A 210 2.69 -9.85 -4.66
CA ARG A 210 3.75 -10.81 -5.01
C ARG A 210 4.01 -11.90 -3.96
N LEU A 211 3.65 -11.68 -2.70
CA LEU A 211 3.84 -12.62 -1.58
C LEU A 211 2.56 -13.38 -1.21
N LEU A 212 1.45 -13.12 -1.88
CA LEU A 212 0.20 -13.83 -1.64
C LEU A 212 0.30 -15.27 -2.14
N THR A 213 -0.21 -16.19 -1.34
CA THR A 213 -0.50 -17.54 -1.81
C THR A 213 -1.72 -17.53 -2.75
N PRO A 214 -1.90 -18.55 -3.62
CA PRO A 214 -3.12 -18.68 -4.42
C PRO A 214 -4.40 -18.69 -3.56
N GLN A 215 -4.36 -19.31 -2.38
CA GLN A 215 -5.49 -19.35 -1.45
C GLN A 215 -5.84 -17.95 -0.92
N GLN A 216 -4.85 -17.18 -0.46
CA GLN A 216 -5.05 -15.82 0.04
C GLN A 216 -5.61 -14.91 -1.07
N ALA A 217 -5.04 -14.98 -2.27
CA ALA A 217 -5.51 -14.19 -3.41
C ALA A 217 -6.96 -14.53 -3.80
N ASN A 218 -7.33 -15.81 -3.72
CA ASN A 218 -8.70 -16.25 -3.97
C ASN A 218 -9.70 -15.72 -2.94
N GLN A 219 -9.33 -15.77 -1.66
CA GLN A 219 -10.18 -15.29 -0.57
C GLN A 219 -10.36 -13.78 -0.64
N LEU A 220 -9.28 -13.03 -0.89
CA LEU A 220 -9.34 -11.58 -1.13
C LEU A 220 -10.20 -11.24 -2.36
N THR A 221 -10.05 -12.00 -3.45
CA THR A 221 -10.89 -11.80 -4.65
C THR A 221 -12.37 -12.03 -4.33
N THR A 222 -12.68 -13.08 -3.57
CA THR A 222 -14.05 -13.40 -3.15
C THR A 222 -14.62 -12.34 -2.21
N ASP A 223 -13.81 -11.76 -1.32
CA ASP A 223 -14.19 -10.64 -0.46
C ASP A 223 -14.55 -9.39 -1.28
N LEU A 224 -13.73 -9.02 -2.27
CA LEU A 224 -14.03 -7.91 -3.17
C LEU A 224 -15.33 -8.10 -3.96
N ILE A 225 -15.62 -9.33 -4.40
CA ILE A 225 -16.90 -9.67 -5.06
C ILE A 225 -18.06 -9.53 -4.08
N THR A 226 -17.92 -10.06 -2.87
CA THR A 226 -18.96 -10.02 -1.83
C THR A 226 -19.29 -8.60 -1.40
N ARG A 227 -18.29 -7.72 -1.37
CA ARG A 227 -18.43 -6.28 -1.07
C ARG A 227 -18.91 -5.45 -2.26
N GLY A 228 -19.10 -6.05 -3.44
CA GLY A 228 -19.54 -5.35 -4.65
C GLY A 228 -18.46 -4.43 -5.27
N ILE A 229 -17.20 -4.55 -4.85
CA ILE A 229 -16.07 -3.77 -5.37
C ILE A 229 -15.58 -4.32 -6.72
N LEU A 230 -15.76 -5.62 -6.93
CA LEU A 230 -15.32 -6.36 -8.11
C LEU A 230 -16.47 -7.17 -8.71
N THR A 231 -16.64 -7.13 -10.03
CA THR A 231 -17.54 -8.03 -10.77
C THR A 231 -16.75 -8.82 -11.80
N LEU A 232 -16.86 -10.15 -11.74
CA LEU A 232 -16.25 -11.04 -12.72
C LEU A 232 -17.22 -11.35 -13.87
N GLN A 233 -16.69 -11.61 -15.05
CA GLN A 233 -17.43 -12.18 -16.16
C GLN A 233 -17.99 -13.55 -15.74
N GLY A 234 -19.32 -13.73 -15.86
CA GLY A 234 -20.02 -14.92 -15.38
C GLY A 234 -20.51 -14.85 -13.92
N GLY A 235 -20.09 -13.84 -13.15
CA GLY A 235 -20.67 -13.48 -11.84
C GLY A 235 -20.38 -14.42 -10.66
N ALA A 236 -19.67 -15.54 -10.87
CA ALA A 236 -19.34 -16.49 -9.82
C ALA A 236 -17.97 -16.20 -9.17
N ALA A 237 -17.81 -16.59 -7.90
CA ALA A 237 -16.50 -16.61 -7.26
C ALA A 237 -15.57 -17.63 -7.98
N PRO A 238 -14.30 -17.27 -8.24
CA PRO A 238 -13.40 -18.14 -8.98
C PRO A 238 -12.86 -19.27 -8.11
N ALA A 239 -12.46 -20.39 -8.71
CA ALA A 239 -11.69 -21.42 -8.01
C ALA A 239 -10.26 -20.91 -7.69
N VAL A 240 -9.60 -21.50 -6.70
CA VAL A 240 -8.23 -21.11 -6.30
C VAL A 240 -7.27 -21.22 -7.49
N GLY A 241 -6.58 -20.12 -7.81
CA GLY A 241 -5.61 -20.07 -8.91
C GLY A 241 -6.22 -20.03 -10.32
N GLN A 242 -7.54 -19.96 -10.45
CA GLN A 242 -8.21 -19.75 -11.73
C GLN A 242 -7.96 -18.33 -12.23
N ASN A 243 -7.51 -18.17 -13.47
CA ASN A 243 -7.46 -16.87 -14.12
C ASN A 243 -8.88 -16.35 -14.35
N VAL A 244 -9.09 -15.06 -14.10
CA VAL A 244 -10.41 -14.45 -14.14
C VAL A 244 -10.53 -13.42 -15.26
N ALA A 245 -11.77 -13.04 -15.53
CA ALA A 245 -12.13 -11.92 -16.38
C ALA A 245 -13.01 -10.94 -15.61
N VAL A 246 -12.72 -9.66 -15.73
CA VAL A 246 -13.42 -8.58 -15.01
C VAL A 246 -14.36 -7.88 -16.00
N GLN A 247 -15.65 -7.84 -15.68
CA GLN A 247 -16.68 -7.24 -16.55
C GLN A 247 -17.77 -6.56 -15.72
N PRO A 248 -18.03 -5.25 -15.88
CA PRO A 248 -17.25 -4.30 -16.70
C PRO A 248 -15.79 -4.20 -16.24
N PRO A 249 -14.86 -3.65 -17.06
CA PRO A 249 -13.42 -3.67 -16.75
C PRO A 249 -13.07 -2.58 -15.74
N THR A 250 -13.69 -2.63 -14.56
CA THR A 250 -13.58 -1.62 -13.50
C THR A 250 -13.23 -2.28 -12.18
N LEU A 251 -12.34 -1.66 -11.43
CA LEU A 251 -11.98 -2.05 -10.07
C LEU A 251 -12.24 -0.85 -9.15
N GLY A 252 -13.39 -0.86 -8.46
CA GLY A 252 -13.90 0.35 -7.80
C GLY A 252 -14.24 1.44 -8.84
N PRO A 253 -13.82 2.71 -8.62
CA PRO A 253 -14.15 3.81 -9.52
C PRO A 253 -13.31 3.86 -10.80
N VAL A 254 -12.21 3.10 -10.87
CA VAL A 254 -11.23 3.20 -11.94
C VAL A 254 -11.47 2.13 -13.01
N ARG A 255 -11.53 2.56 -14.27
CA ARG A 255 -11.62 1.69 -15.45
C ARG A 255 -10.24 1.28 -15.95
N TYR A 256 -10.07 0.00 -16.28
CA TYR A 256 -8.95 -0.50 -17.07
C TYR A 256 -9.33 -0.54 -18.56
N THR A 257 -8.55 0.14 -19.39
CA THR A 257 -8.79 0.19 -20.85
C THR A 257 -7.60 -0.41 -21.60
N ASN A 258 -7.86 -1.41 -22.45
CA ASN A 258 -6.86 -1.93 -23.36
C ASN A 258 -6.64 -0.90 -24.49
N ALA A 259 -5.47 -0.27 -24.53
CA ALA A 259 -5.13 0.75 -25.53
C ALA A 259 -5.06 0.19 -26.96
N LEU A 260 -4.89 -1.13 -27.12
CA LEU A 260 -4.89 -1.82 -28.42
C LEU A 260 -6.27 -2.32 -28.82
N ASN A 261 -7.20 -2.44 -27.87
CA ASN A 261 -8.60 -2.79 -28.12
C ASN A 261 -9.55 -2.04 -27.15
N PRO A 262 -9.73 -0.71 -27.31
CA PRO A 262 -10.48 0.09 -26.33
C PRO A 262 -11.97 -0.26 -26.26
N ALA A 263 -12.50 -0.91 -27.30
CA ALA A 263 -13.89 -1.36 -27.35
C ALA A 263 -14.15 -2.61 -26.49
N ALA A 264 -13.10 -3.25 -25.93
CA ALA A 264 -13.26 -4.38 -25.05
C ALA A 264 -14.07 -4.00 -23.79
N GLY A 265 -15.14 -4.75 -23.55
CA GLY A 265 -16.00 -4.60 -22.37
C GLY A 265 -15.52 -5.40 -21.15
N PHE A 266 -14.30 -5.93 -21.19
CA PHE A 266 -13.70 -6.73 -20.15
C PHE A 266 -12.17 -6.68 -20.26
N PHE A 267 -11.47 -7.05 -19.19
CA PHE A 267 -10.09 -7.52 -19.28
C PHE A 267 -10.00 -8.89 -18.59
N ASP A 268 -9.42 -9.86 -19.27
CA ASP A 268 -9.42 -11.26 -18.92
C ASP A 268 -8.01 -11.84 -18.86
N ASN A 269 -7.96 -13.15 -18.59
CA ASN A 269 -6.73 -13.88 -18.31
C ASN A 269 -5.95 -13.28 -17.13
N VAL A 270 -6.59 -12.98 -16.00
CA VAL A 270 -5.93 -12.31 -14.86
C VAL A 270 -5.70 -13.30 -13.72
N ASP A 271 -4.44 -13.51 -13.32
CA ASP A 271 -4.10 -14.24 -12.09
C ASP A 271 -4.68 -13.49 -10.89
N GLN A 272 -5.25 -14.20 -9.92
CA GLN A 272 -5.92 -13.59 -8.78
C GLN A 272 -4.99 -12.70 -7.94
N ARG A 273 -3.69 -12.99 -7.86
CA ARG A 273 -2.72 -12.09 -7.19
C ARG A 273 -2.53 -10.81 -7.98
N MET A 274 -2.47 -10.93 -9.31
CA MET A 274 -2.37 -9.77 -10.18
C MET A 274 -3.63 -8.91 -10.07
N LEU A 275 -4.81 -9.53 -9.99
CA LEU A 275 -6.07 -8.82 -9.75
C LEU A 275 -6.05 -8.02 -8.45
N ILE A 276 -5.55 -8.60 -7.34
CA ILE A 276 -5.39 -7.87 -6.08
C ILE A 276 -4.39 -6.72 -6.23
N ALA A 277 -3.27 -6.90 -6.92
CA ALA A 277 -2.33 -5.82 -7.21
C ALA A 277 -3.03 -4.68 -8.00
N LEU A 278 -3.76 -5.01 -9.06
CA LEU A 278 -4.47 -4.00 -9.86
C LEU A 278 -5.52 -3.25 -9.04
N HIS A 279 -6.29 -3.95 -8.19
CA HIS A 279 -7.23 -3.29 -7.28
C HIS A 279 -6.52 -2.33 -6.31
N ARG A 280 -5.38 -2.73 -5.74
CA ARG A 280 -4.60 -1.85 -4.86
C ARG A 280 -3.96 -0.69 -5.61
N LEU A 281 -3.59 -0.86 -6.88
CA LEU A 281 -3.08 0.22 -7.72
C LEU A 281 -4.12 1.32 -7.89
N THR A 282 -5.40 0.98 -8.11
CA THR A 282 -6.46 2.00 -8.24
C THR A 282 -6.57 2.84 -6.96
N ARG A 283 -6.53 2.19 -5.80
CA ARG A 283 -6.54 2.86 -4.48
C ARG A 283 -5.29 3.70 -4.21
N TRP A 284 -4.14 3.28 -4.70
CA TRP A 284 -2.87 3.98 -4.47
C TRP A 284 -2.72 5.21 -5.38
N ILE A 285 -3.00 5.04 -6.68
CA ILE A 285 -2.86 6.10 -7.67
C ILE A 285 -3.89 7.22 -7.47
N ASP A 286 -5.09 6.87 -6.98
CA ASP A 286 -6.22 7.78 -6.70
C ASP A 286 -6.27 8.22 -5.23
N SER A 287 -5.20 8.01 -4.47
CA SER A 287 -5.16 8.31 -3.03
C SER A 287 -5.12 9.80 -2.70
N SER A 288 -4.89 10.64 -3.71
CA SER A 288 -4.72 12.09 -3.62
C SER A 288 -4.94 12.70 -4.99
N VAL A 289 -5.20 14.01 -5.04
CA VAL A 289 -5.27 14.74 -6.31
C VAL A 289 -4.08 14.40 -7.22
N PRO A 290 -4.32 14.21 -8.53
CA PRO A 290 -5.60 14.33 -9.23
C PRO A 290 -6.59 13.16 -9.01
N ASP A 291 -7.85 13.35 -9.39
CA ASP A 291 -8.82 12.24 -9.47
C ASP A 291 -8.50 11.38 -10.71
N VAL A 292 -8.22 10.10 -10.52
CA VAL A 292 -7.89 9.15 -11.58
C VAL A 292 -9.11 8.29 -11.90
N THR A 293 -9.53 8.29 -13.16
CA THR A 293 -10.74 7.56 -13.59
C THR A 293 -10.44 6.39 -14.52
N GLU A 294 -9.29 6.39 -15.20
CA GLU A 294 -8.92 5.32 -16.13
C GLU A 294 -7.41 5.04 -16.12
N LEU A 295 -7.07 3.76 -16.12
CA LEU A 295 -5.74 3.21 -16.34
C LEU A 295 -5.70 2.49 -17.69
N ARG A 296 -4.81 2.93 -18.57
CA ARG A 296 -4.62 2.30 -19.88
C ARG A 296 -3.54 1.24 -19.81
N HIS A 297 -3.75 0.12 -20.49
CA HIS A 297 -2.77 -0.96 -20.57
C HIS A 297 -2.60 -1.46 -22.01
N LEU A 298 -1.44 -2.03 -22.33
CA LEU A 298 -1.17 -2.64 -23.64
C LEU A 298 -1.53 -4.13 -23.68
N GLY A 299 -1.85 -4.71 -22.54
CA GLY A 299 -2.34 -6.08 -22.43
C GLY A 299 -1.89 -6.73 -21.13
N ILE A 300 -2.66 -7.74 -20.73
CA ILE A 300 -2.18 -8.79 -19.81
C ILE A 300 -1.65 -9.98 -20.61
N GLY A 301 -1.97 -10.07 -21.89
CA GLY A 301 -1.52 -11.11 -22.82
C GLY A 301 -2.51 -12.25 -22.97
N HIS A 302 -2.71 -12.65 -24.23
CA HIS A 302 -3.50 -13.82 -24.64
C HIS A 302 -2.68 -14.79 -25.53
N GLY A 303 -1.39 -14.51 -25.66
CA GLY A 303 -0.39 -15.37 -26.29
C GLY A 303 -0.47 -15.59 -27.79
N ASN A 304 0.67 -15.36 -28.44
CA ASN A 304 1.28 -16.25 -29.45
C ASN A 304 2.65 -16.81 -28.95
N GLY A 305 3.04 -16.49 -27.72
CA GLY A 305 4.33 -16.85 -27.11
C GLY A 305 4.27 -18.12 -26.25
N PRO A 306 5.37 -18.47 -25.55
CA PRO A 306 5.44 -19.65 -24.70
C PRO A 306 4.36 -19.67 -23.59
N PRO A 307 3.76 -20.82 -23.26
CA PRO A 307 2.75 -20.90 -22.19
C PRO A 307 3.28 -20.56 -20.78
N ASN A 308 4.60 -20.54 -20.59
CA ASN A 308 5.27 -20.17 -19.34
C ASN A 308 5.54 -18.67 -19.19
N ASP A 309 5.26 -17.89 -20.22
CA ASP A 309 5.34 -16.44 -20.21
C ASP A 309 4.38 -15.82 -19.18
N CYS A 310 4.84 -14.76 -18.50
CA CYS A 310 4.10 -14.13 -17.43
C CYS A 310 2.81 -13.45 -17.88
N HIS A 311 2.80 -12.86 -19.08
CA HIS A 311 1.60 -12.29 -19.68
C HIS A 311 0.60 -13.43 -19.98
N ASN A 312 1.05 -14.50 -20.64
CA ASN A 312 0.17 -15.65 -20.95
C ASN A 312 -0.43 -16.33 -19.72
N GLN A 313 0.27 -16.28 -18.58
CA GLN A 313 -0.24 -16.81 -17.31
C GLN A 313 -1.07 -15.81 -16.52
N GLY A 314 -1.32 -14.61 -17.06
CA GLY A 314 -2.15 -13.59 -16.43
C GLY A 314 -1.49 -12.82 -15.30
N ARG A 315 -0.17 -12.92 -15.20
CA ARG A 315 0.62 -12.39 -14.10
C ARG A 315 1.35 -11.10 -14.41
N ALA A 316 1.24 -10.59 -15.63
CA ALA A 316 1.84 -9.33 -16.02
C ALA A 316 0.84 -8.41 -16.72
N LEU A 317 0.96 -7.11 -16.50
CA LEU A 317 0.19 -6.05 -17.16
C LEU A 317 1.14 -4.91 -17.53
N ASP A 318 1.03 -4.46 -18.77
CA ASP A 318 1.82 -3.35 -19.29
C ASP A 318 1.01 -2.05 -19.16
N LEU A 319 1.17 -1.33 -18.04
CA LEU A 319 0.51 -0.04 -17.80
C LEU A 319 1.08 1.01 -18.75
N SER A 320 0.25 1.66 -19.56
CA SER A 320 0.70 2.54 -20.66
C SER A 320 0.17 3.97 -20.60
N GLY A 321 -0.76 4.26 -19.69
CA GLY A 321 -1.23 5.62 -19.49
C GLY A 321 -2.26 5.74 -18.37
N ILE A 322 -2.53 6.99 -18.00
CA ILE A 322 -3.41 7.37 -16.89
C ILE A 322 -4.28 8.55 -17.35
N VAL A 323 -5.57 8.49 -17.03
CA VAL A 323 -6.57 9.49 -17.43
C VAL A 323 -7.38 9.88 -16.19
N GLY A 324 -7.72 11.17 -16.09
CA GLY A 324 -8.44 11.69 -14.94
C GLY A 324 -8.69 13.20 -15.04
N THR A 325 -8.91 13.83 -13.89
CA THR A 325 -9.10 15.27 -13.74
C THR A 325 -8.20 15.85 -12.65
N LEU A 326 -7.54 16.98 -12.95
CA LEU A 326 -6.81 17.78 -11.97
C LEU A 326 -7.54 19.13 -11.84
N ASP A 327 -8.06 19.44 -10.65
CA ASP A 327 -8.85 20.65 -10.39
C ASP A 327 -9.97 20.86 -11.43
N GLY A 328 -10.68 19.78 -11.76
CA GLY A 328 -11.75 19.75 -12.77
C GLY A 328 -11.27 19.80 -14.23
N THR A 329 -9.96 19.94 -14.49
CA THR A 329 -9.40 19.94 -15.84
C THR A 329 -9.04 18.51 -16.26
N PRO A 330 -9.64 17.96 -17.34
CA PRO A 330 -9.29 16.62 -17.81
C PRO A 330 -7.85 16.52 -18.28
N PHE A 331 -7.21 15.38 -18.02
CA PHE A 331 -5.89 15.05 -18.55
C PHE A 331 -5.84 13.63 -19.10
N THR A 332 -4.86 13.39 -19.95
CA THR A 332 -4.45 12.06 -20.41
C THR A 332 -2.93 12.06 -20.47
N LYS A 333 -2.28 11.19 -19.70
CA LYS A 333 -0.84 10.98 -19.73
C LYS A 333 -0.54 9.60 -20.28
N SER A 334 0.30 9.52 -21.30
CA SER A 334 0.79 8.28 -21.90
C SER A 334 2.25 8.09 -21.53
N ILE A 335 2.61 6.89 -21.08
CA ILE A 335 4.01 6.57 -20.77
C ILE A 335 4.89 6.73 -22.00
N LEU A 336 4.40 6.43 -23.21
CA LEU A 336 5.20 6.62 -24.40
C LEU A 336 5.49 8.10 -24.70
N GLN A 337 4.47 8.97 -24.67
CA GLN A 337 4.65 10.38 -25.05
C GLN A 337 5.27 11.20 -23.92
N ASP A 338 4.78 11.01 -22.69
CA ASP A 338 5.12 11.82 -21.54
C ASP A 338 6.30 11.25 -20.73
N TRP A 339 6.90 10.14 -21.17
CA TRP A 339 8.12 9.58 -20.57
C TRP A 339 9.08 8.96 -21.61
N GLY A 340 8.68 7.91 -22.32
CA GLY A 340 9.61 7.10 -23.11
C GLY A 340 10.23 7.80 -24.31
N LYS A 341 9.50 8.72 -24.97
CA LYS A 341 10.01 9.52 -26.09
C LYS A 341 10.73 10.79 -25.66
N LEU A 342 10.71 11.14 -24.37
CA LEU A 342 11.41 12.32 -23.90
C LEU A 342 12.92 12.17 -24.14
N PRO A 343 13.61 13.26 -24.50
CA PRO A 343 15.05 13.21 -24.67
C PRO A 343 15.75 12.88 -23.33
N PRO A 344 16.91 12.20 -23.35
CA PRO A 344 17.75 12.06 -22.17
C PRO A 344 18.09 13.43 -21.57
N ARG A 345 18.10 13.51 -20.24
CA ARG A 345 18.43 14.73 -19.50
C ARG A 345 19.86 14.68 -19.00
N THR A 346 20.63 15.73 -19.27
CA THR A 346 22.01 15.85 -18.77
C THR A 346 22.01 15.82 -17.23
N GLY A 347 22.80 14.92 -16.65
CA GLY A 347 22.92 14.79 -15.20
C GLY A 347 21.76 14.04 -14.51
N SER A 348 20.85 13.43 -15.26
CA SER A 348 19.78 12.58 -14.71
C SER A 348 19.80 11.19 -15.32
N THR A 349 19.47 10.19 -14.52
CA THR A 349 19.25 8.80 -14.97
C THR A 349 17.86 8.60 -15.57
N VAL A 350 16.96 9.57 -15.42
CA VAL A 350 15.59 9.52 -15.94
C VAL A 350 15.23 10.75 -16.78
N ARG A 351 14.30 10.55 -17.71
CA ARG A 351 13.85 11.58 -18.65
C ARG A 351 12.72 12.45 -18.11
N ILE A 352 11.85 11.91 -17.25
CA ILE A 352 10.76 12.69 -16.64
C ILE A 352 11.32 13.69 -15.61
N ASP A 353 10.69 14.85 -15.52
CA ASP A 353 11.12 15.99 -14.71
C ASP A 353 9.91 16.69 -14.11
N PRO A 354 9.80 16.80 -12.78
CA PRO A 354 8.68 17.51 -12.17
C PRO A 354 8.67 19.02 -12.50
N SER A 355 9.79 19.62 -12.90
CA SER A 355 9.83 21.03 -13.34
C SER A 355 9.30 21.24 -14.77
N VAL A 356 9.18 20.17 -15.57
CA VAL A 356 8.63 20.20 -16.93
C VAL A 356 7.17 19.76 -16.91
N ASP A 357 6.88 18.66 -16.22
CA ASP A 357 5.54 18.08 -16.11
C ASP A 357 5.38 17.39 -14.75
N ALA A 358 5.04 18.20 -13.74
CA ALA A 358 4.82 17.74 -12.36
C ALA A 358 3.79 16.62 -12.28
N LEU A 359 2.72 16.71 -13.09
CA LEU A 359 1.63 15.74 -13.11
C LEU A 359 2.10 14.38 -13.66
N ALA A 360 2.77 14.36 -14.82
CA ALA A 360 3.28 13.12 -15.38
C ALA A 360 4.34 12.48 -14.45
N TYR A 361 5.23 13.31 -13.88
CA TYR A 361 6.22 12.84 -12.92
C TYR A 361 5.57 12.19 -11.70
N GLN A 362 4.59 12.86 -11.07
CA GLN A 362 3.86 12.33 -9.92
C GLN A 362 3.19 11.00 -10.29
N LEU A 363 2.33 10.98 -11.31
CA LEU A 363 1.53 9.80 -11.66
C LEU A 363 2.41 8.58 -11.97
N PHE A 364 3.45 8.75 -12.78
CA PHE A 364 4.30 7.62 -13.18
C PHE A 364 5.31 7.20 -12.11
N SER A 365 5.80 8.13 -11.27
CA SER A 365 6.61 7.76 -10.11
C SER A 365 5.77 7.02 -9.06
N THR A 366 4.51 7.41 -8.83
CA THR A 366 3.57 6.68 -7.97
C THR A 366 3.30 5.27 -8.51
N ALA A 367 3.01 5.12 -9.80
CA ALA A 367 2.82 3.80 -10.41
C ALA A 367 4.08 2.92 -10.31
N TYR A 368 5.27 3.49 -10.53
CA TYR A 368 6.54 2.80 -10.34
C TYR A 368 6.76 2.37 -8.88
N ARG A 369 6.55 3.27 -7.91
CA ARG A 369 6.72 2.96 -6.48
C ARG A 369 5.73 1.89 -6.02
N PHE A 370 4.48 1.99 -6.46
CA PHE A 370 3.48 0.93 -6.27
C PHE A 370 4.01 -0.41 -6.78
N ALA A 371 4.53 -0.46 -8.01
CA ALA A 371 5.07 -1.67 -8.61
C ALA A 371 6.23 -2.24 -7.78
N THR A 372 7.15 -1.40 -7.31
CA THR A 372 8.23 -1.85 -6.42
C THR A 372 7.70 -2.40 -5.09
N HIS A 373 6.51 -1.99 -4.65
CA HIS A 373 5.89 -2.44 -3.41
C HIS A 373 5.04 -3.71 -3.58
N GLU A 374 4.20 -3.82 -4.60
CA GLU A 374 3.22 -4.92 -4.77
C GLU A 374 3.66 -6.00 -5.77
N CYS A 375 4.56 -5.67 -6.70
CA CYS A 375 4.96 -6.51 -7.83
C CYS A 375 6.40 -7.05 -7.71
N GLU A 376 6.77 -7.96 -8.62
CA GLU A 376 8.12 -8.47 -8.90
C GLU A 376 8.28 -8.84 -10.40
N ALA A 377 9.28 -8.30 -11.10
CA ALA A 377 9.70 -8.77 -12.43
C ALA A 377 11.12 -9.35 -12.34
N ASN A 378 11.28 -10.59 -12.81
CA ASN A 378 12.50 -11.42 -12.84
C ASN A 378 12.93 -12.15 -11.55
N GLY A 379 13.55 -13.32 -11.76
CA GLY A 379 13.82 -14.38 -10.78
C GLY A 379 14.78 -14.12 -9.62
N ILE A 380 14.91 -12.88 -9.13
CA ILE A 380 15.83 -12.54 -8.05
C ILE A 380 15.12 -12.59 -6.69
N GLY A 381 14.84 -13.81 -6.22
CA GLY A 381 14.76 -14.13 -4.78
C GLY A 381 14.09 -13.12 -3.84
N THR A 382 14.56 -13.08 -2.60
CA THR A 382 14.12 -12.17 -1.53
C THR A 382 14.64 -10.74 -1.71
N GLY A 383 14.82 -10.31 -2.96
CA GLY A 383 15.57 -9.12 -3.37
C GLY A 383 14.83 -7.79 -3.24
N ASN A 384 13.53 -7.77 -2.91
CA ASN A 384 12.88 -6.52 -2.52
C ASN A 384 13.39 -6.11 -1.15
N LYS A 385 14.54 -5.44 -1.15
CA LYS A 385 15.17 -4.89 0.04
C LYS A 385 14.85 -3.41 0.06
N TRP A 386 14.31 -2.97 1.18
CA TRP A 386 14.36 -1.56 1.53
C TRP A 386 15.83 -1.07 1.55
N PRO A 387 16.11 0.17 1.11
CA PRO A 387 15.18 1.09 0.45
C PRO A 387 14.81 0.62 -0.97
N MET A 388 13.55 0.82 -1.35
CA MET A 388 13.10 0.51 -2.71
C MET A 388 13.98 1.25 -3.73
N PRO A 389 14.37 0.61 -4.85
CA PRO A 389 15.24 1.25 -5.84
C PRO A 389 14.65 2.58 -6.27
N PRO A 390 15.44 3.66 -6.31
CA PRO A 390 14.97 4.94 -6.81
C PRO A 390 14.63 4.83 -8.29
N LEU A 391 13.79 5.75 -8.74
CA LEU A 391 13.50 5.87 -10.16
C LEU A 391 14.80 6.18 -10.93
N GLY A 392 15.09 5.39 -11.97
CA GLY A 392 16.34 5.44 -12.74
C GLY A 392 17.33 4.32 -12.42
N ASP A 393 17.15 3.59 -11.32
CA ASP A 393 17.99 2.44 -10.97
C ASP A 393 17.48 1.13 -11.60
N SER A 394 18.38 0.14 -11.60
CA SER A 394 18.04 -1.23 -11.97
C SER A 394 17.24 -1.89 -10.85
N GLY A 395 16.37 -2.83 -11.19
CA GLY A 395 15.44 -3.45 -10.24
C GLY A 395 14.47 -4.40 -10.91
N PHE A 396 13.38 -4.70 -10.22
CA PHE A 396 12.37 -5.70 -10.62
C PHE A 396 11.14 -5.07 -11.26
N VAL A 397 11.23 -3.83 -11.70
CA VAL A 397 10.17 -3.15 -12.45
C VAL A 397 10.85 -2.61 -13.69
N ILE A 398 10.35 -3.00 -14.86
CA ILE A 398 10.89 -2.55 -16.15
C ILE A 398 10.02 -1.38 -16.63
N TYR A 399 10.67 -0.31 -17.06
CA TYR A 399 10.06 0.98 -17.39
C TYR A 399 10.96 1.71 -18.42
N PRO A 400 10.55 2.88 -18.96
CA PRO A 400 11.27 3.49 -20.09
C PRO A 400 12.74 3.86 -19.83
N ASP A 401 13.10 4.14 -18.58
CA ASP A 401 14.47 4.47 -18.15
C ASP A 401 15.15 3.35 -17.35
N TYR A 402 14.64 2.12 -17.46
CA TYR A 402 15.27 0.95 -16.87
C TYR A 402 16.76 0.86 -17.25
N SER A 403 17.64 0.89 -16.25
CA SER A 403 19.09 0.93 -16.43
C SER A 403 19.75 -0.45 -16.46
N GLY A 404 18.97 -1.53 -16.38
CA GLY A 404 19.44 -2.91 -16.54
C GLY A 404 19.68 -3.27 -18.02
N ASP A 405 19.02 -4.32 -18.50
CA ASP A 405 19.17 -4.80 -19.89
C ASP A 405 18.69 -3.75 -20.92
N PRO A 406 19.54 -3.34 -21.90
CA PRO A 406 19.18 -2.35 -22.91
C PRO A 406 18.06 -2.79 -23.86
N GLY A 407 17.94 -4.09 -24.15
CA GLY A 407 16.86 -4.65 -24.98
C GLY A 407 15.52 -4.59 -24.27
N LEU A 408 15.49 -4.93 -22.98
CA LEU A 408 14.32 -4.74 -22.12
C LEU A 408 13.95 -3.26 -22.05
N ARG A 409 14.91 -2.37 -21.81
CA ARG A 409 14.65 -0.92 -21.84
C ARG A 409 13.99 -0.51 -23.17
N GLN A 410 14.53 -0.93 -24.31
CA GLN A 410 13.98 -0.61 -25.63
C GLN A 410 12.55 -1.15 -25.84
N ALA A 411 12.27 -2.37 -25.36
CA ALA A 411 10.93 -2.97 -25.46
C ALA A 411 9.89 -2.30 -24.55
N HIS A 412 10.32 -1.61 -23.48
CA HIS A 412 9.47 -1.03 -22.46
C HIS A 412 9.40 0.50 -22.52
N GLN A 413 9.65 1.09 -23.69
CA GLN A 413 9.55 2.55 -23.86
C GLN A 413 8.12 3.09 -23.70
N ASN A 414 7.09 2.26 -23.86
CA ASN A 414 5.69 2.68 -23.88
C ASN A 414 4.89 2.25 -22.64
N HIS A 415 5.51 1.60 -21.65
CA HIS A 415 4.79 1.10 -20.48
C HIS A 415 5.69 0.92 -19.24
N ILE A 416 5.06 0.80 -18.08
CA ILE A 416 5.64 0.18 -16.88
C ILE A 416 5.12 -1.25 -16.83
N HIS A 417 6.04 -2.20 -16.76
CA HIS A 417 5.71 -3.61 -16.66
C HIS A 417 5.48 -4.01 -15.21
N LEU A 418 4.23 -4.34 -14.88
CA LEU A 418 3.79 -4.80 -13.58
C LEU A 418 3.68 -6.32 -13.63
N GLN A 419 4.35 -7.04 -12.75
CA GLN A 419 4.35 -8.51 -12.74
C GLN A 419 4.21 -9.08 -11.33
N VAL A 420 3.57 -10.23 -11.17
CA VAL A 420 3.58 -11.02 -9.93
C VAL A 420 4.15 -12.41 -10.19
N GLY A 421 5.02 -12.90 -9.31
CA GLY A 421 5.68 -14.18 -9.52
C GLY A 421 6.80 -14.13 -10.57
N ARG A 422 7.72 -15.08 -10.51
CA ARG A 422 8.80 -15.20 -11.51
C ARG A 422 8.28 -15.56 -12.90
N THR A 423 8.95 -15.04 -13.93
CA THR A 423 8.91 -15.61 -15.28
C THR A 423 9.63 -16.95 -15.20
N ARG A 424 8.90 -18.05 -15.45
CA ARG A 424 9.50 -19.39 -15.45
C ARG A 424 10.02 -19.61 -16.87
N VAL A 425 11.35 -19.60 -17.03
CA VAL A 425 12.01 -20.01 -18.29
C VAL A 425 11.82 -21.48 -18.58
#